data_AF-A0A2T4DQP1-F1
#
_entry.id   AF-A0A2T4DQP1-F1
#
_cell.length_a   1.000
_cell.length_b   1.000
_cell.length_c   1.000
_cell.angle_alpha   90.00
_cell.angle_beta   90.00
_cell.angle_gamma   90.00
#
_symmetry.space_group_name_H-M   'P 1'
#
loop_
_entity.id
_entity.type
_entity.pdbx_description
1 polymer ?
#
loop_
_entity_poly.entity_id
_entity_poly.type
_entity_poly.pdbx_seq_one_letter_code
_entity_poly.pdbx_strand_id
1 'polypeptide(L)'
;MSSKIPGGGGSPISKTDAAKMIEAYKTKRLKLIKETYGIDDTQSVWFKREVFEQMLKSNPNMDGIRIYFGVNYQGVMEGHQNVVLVGTTKVKEGMESSDGAQSEDDEGSIYDMGTPCPPACSKGGIG
;
A
#
# COMPACT_ATOMS: atom_id res chain seq x y z
N MET A 1 24.78 -0.82 12.68
CA MET A 1 25.20 -0.27 11.37
C MET A 1 23.94 0.09 10.61
N SER A 2 23.83 1.35 10.18
CA SER A 2 22.63 1.88 9.53
C SER A 2 22.81 1.74 8.02
N SER A 3 22.19 0.74 7.41
CA SER A 3 22.26 0.55 5.96
C SER A 3 21.37 1.60 5.29
N LYS A 4 21.99 2.56 4.60
CA LYS A 4 21.27 3.47 3.69
C LYS A 4 20.72 2.65 2.52
N ILE A 5 19.44 2.84 2.20
CA ILE A 5 18.83 2.28 0.99
C ILE A 5 19.43 3.08 -0.20
N PRO A 6 20.06 2.42 -1.19
CA PRO A 6 20.55 3.11 -2.38
C PRO A 6 19.36 3.68 -3.16
N GLY A 7 19.47 4.95 -3.59
CA GLY A 7 18.44 5.62 -4.39
C GLY A 7 17.73 6.81 -3.74
N GLY A 8 17.92 7.08 -2.45
CA GLY A 8 17.48 8.36 -1.84
C GLY A 8 15.98 8.45 -1.53
N GLY A 9 15.68 8.84 -0.29
CA GLY A 9 14.35 9.26 0.15
C GLY A 9 14.08 8.99 1.64
N GLY A 10 14.58 7.87 2.17
CA GLY A 10 14.29 7.45 3.55
C GLY A 10 15.53 7.34 4.44
N SER A 11 15.46 7.91 5.64
CA SER A 11 16.38 7.54 6.73
C SER A 11 15.80 6.35 7.51
N PRO A 12 16.61 5.33 7.86
CA PRO A 12 16.13 4.25 8.71
C PRO A 12 15.70 4.81 10.07
N ILE A 13 14.49 4.44 10.49
CA ILE A 13 13.93 4.81 11.79
C ILE A 13 14.05 3.64 12.78
N SER A 14 14.01 3.95 14.08
CA SER A 14 14.02 2.92 15.12
C SER A 14 12.70 2.15 15.16
N LYS A 15 12.71 0.92 15.69
CA LYS A 15 11.47 0.16 15.94
C LYS A 15 10.52 0.91 16.88
N THR A 16 11.07 1.66 17.84
CA THR A 16 10.29 2.46 18.79
C THR A 16 9.57 3.60 18.08
N ASP A 17 10.24 4.32 17.18
CA ASP A 17 9.62 5.41 16.44
C ASP A 17 8.58 4.89 15.44
N ALA A 18 8.89 3.76 14.77
CA ALA A 18 7.91 3.07 13.93
C ALA A 18 6.66 2.68 14.72
N ALA A 19 6.80 2.11 15.92
CA ALA A 19 5.67 1.76 16.78
C ALA A 19 4.82 2.99 17.17
N LYS A 20 5.47 4.12 17.51
CA LYS A 20 4.78 5.39 17.80
C LYS A 20 4.02 5.92 16.58
N MET A 21 4.60 5.83 15.39
CA MET A 21 3.93 6.24 14.15
C MET A 21 2.70 5.37 13.84
N ILE A 22 2.83 4.05 13.99
CA ILE A 22 1.74 3.08 13.84
C ILE A 22 0.61 3.36 14.83
N GLU A 23 0.95 3.66 16.09
CA GLU A 23 -0.04 3.98 17.13
C GLU A 23 -0.73 5.33 16.88
N ALA A 24 0.03 6.34 16.43
CA ALA A 24 -0.54 7.63 16.03
C ALA A 24 -1.51 7.48 14.86
N TYR A 25 -1.23 6.59 13.90
CA TYR A 25 -2.16 6.30 12.80
C TYR A 25 -3.47 5.70 13.33
N LYS A 26 -3.41 4.71 14.24
CA LYS A 26 -4.60 4.11 14.87
C LYS A 26 -5.45 5.12 15.63
N THR A 27 -4.82 5.85 16.54
CA THR A 27 -5.50 6.73 17.50
C THR A 27 -6.03 8.01 16.85
N LYS A 28 -5.45 8.44 15.72
CA LYS A 28 -5.86 9.66 15.02
C LYS A 28 -6.60 9.37 13.71
N ARG A 29 -5.95 8.71 12.75
CA ARG A 29 -6.52 8.54 11.40
C ARG A 29 -7.62 7.50 11.35
N LEU A 30 -7.37 6.28 11.85
CA LEU A 30 -8.42 5.24 11.86
C LEU A 30 -9.63 5.67 12.70
N LYS A 31 -9.37 6.30 13.86
CA LYS A 31 -10.44 6.85 14.69
C LYS A 31 -11.29 7.87 13.92
N LEU A 32 -10.67 8.85 13.26
CA LEU A 32 -11.38 9.86 12.48
C LEU A 32 -12.19 9.23 11.33
N ILE A 33 -11.61 8.27 10.60
CA ILE A 33 -12.28 7.59 9.49
C ILE A 33 -13.49 6.81 9.99
N LYS A 34 -13.35 6.08 11.09
CA LYS A 34 -14.45 5.37 11.73
C LYS A 34 -15.56 6.30 12.22
N GLU A 35 -15.21 7.42 12.86
CA GLU A 35 -16.17 8.40 13.35
C GLU A 35 -16.90 9.13 12.20
N THR A 36 -16.22 9.36 11.08
CA THR A 36 -16.76 10.12 9.94
C THR A 36 -17.59 9.25 9.00
N TYR A 37 -17.11 8.04 8.69
CA TYR A 37 -17.66 7.18 7.63
C TYR A 37 -18.23 5.86 8.16
N GLY A 38 -18.08 5.54 9.46
CA GLY A 38 -18.58 4.31 10.06
C GLY A 38 -17.82 3.04 9.66
N ILE A 39 -16.66 3.17 9.02
CA ILE A 39 -15.86 2.04 8.49
C ILE A 39 -14.56 1.83 9.28
N ASP A 40 -14.17 0.57 9.44
CA ASP A 40 -12.85 0.20 9.93
C ASP A 40 -11.89 0.09 8.73
N ASP A 41 -10.88 0.95 8.70
CA ASP A 41 -10.03 1.13 7.51
C ASP A 41 -8.73 0.31 7.55
N THR A 42 -8.10 0.13 6.38
CA THR A 42 -6.90 -0.69 6.20
C THR A 42 -5.65 0.00 6.74
N GLN A 43 -5.09 -0.52 7.82
CA GLN A 43 -3.87 0.04 8.42
C GLN A 43 -2.57 -0.38 7.72
N SER A 44 -2.49 -1.62 7.26
CA SER A 44 -1.27 -2.18 6.69
C SER A 44 -1.59 -3.33 5.75
N VAL A 45 -0.86 -3.42 4.65
CA VAL A 45 -0.88 -4.57 3.75
C VAL A 45 0.51 -5.20 3.76
N TRP A 46 0.55 -6.52 3.87
CA TRP A 46 1.79 -7.28 3.82
C TRP A 46 1.86 -8.06 2.52
N PHE A 47 2.97 -7.91 1.79
CA PHE A 47 3.23 -8.65 0.56
C PHE A 47 4.43 -9.57 0.77
N LYS A 48 4.35 -10.77 0.20
CA LYS A 48 5.54 -11.60 -0.02
C LYS A 48 6.46 -10.87 -0.98
N ARG A 49 7.78 -10.96 -0.76
CA ARG A 49 8.80 -10.42 -1.67
C ARG A 49 8.58 -10.87 -3.11
N GLU A 50 8.20 -12.13 -3.28
CA GLU A 50 8.04 -12.78 -4.58
C GLU A 50 6.91 -12.13 -5.41
N VAL A 51 5.95 -11.43 -4.79
CA VAL A 51 4.91 -10.68 -5.50
C VAL A 51 5.54 -9.57 -6.35
N PHE A 52 6.39 -8.75 -5.75
CA PHE A 52 7.08 -7.66 -6.45
C PHE A 52 8.04 -8.20 -7.51
N GLU A 53 8.77 -9.27 -7.20
CA GLU A 53 9.66 -9.90 -8.18
C GLU A 53 8.90 -10.46 -9.39
N GLN A 54 7.76 -11.11 -9.19
CA GLN A 54 6.95 -11.65 -10.27
C GLN A 54 6.34 -10.55 -11.14
N MET A 55 5.89 -9.45 -10.53
CA MET A 55 5.37 -8.29 -11.26
C MET A 55 6.41 -7.70 -12.21
N LEU A 56 7.64 -7.49 -11.72
CA LEU A 56 8.75 -6.97 -12.53
C LEU A 56 9.21 -7.99 -13.58
N LYS A 57 9.32 -9.28 -13.23
CA LYS A 57 9.72 -10.34 -14.18
C LYS A 57 8.74 -10.53 -15.33
N SER A 58 7.44 -10.39 -15.05
CA SER A 58 6.38 -10.59 -16.06
C SER A 58 6.28 -9.42 -17.04
N ASN A 59 6.90 -8.28 -16.71
CA ASN A 59 6.82 -7.05 -17.47
C ASN A 59 8.23 -6.46 -17.64
N PRO A 60 9.03 -6.97 -18.58
CA PRO A 60 10.46 -6.66 -18.70
C PRO A 60 10.77 -5.19 -19.05
N ASN A 61 9.77 -4.43 -19.48
CA ASN A 61 9.90 -3.00 -19.75
C ASN A 61 9.75 -2.14 -18.48
N MET A 62 9.29 -2.73 -17.36
CA MET A 62 9.12 -2.01 -16.10
C MET A 62 10.43 -1.90 -15.33
N ASP A 63 10.65 -0.75 -14.70
CA ASP A 63 11.82 -0.45 -13.87
C ASP A 63 11.49 -0.27 -12.38
N GLY A 64 10.20 -0.22 -12.05
CA GLY A 64 9.74 0.06 -10.71
C GLY A 64 8.27 -0.29 -10.51
N ILE A 65 7.82 -0.10 -9.26
CA ILE A 65 6.44 -0.28 -8.85
C ILE A 65 6.03 0.95 -8.05
N ARG A 66 5.02 1.67 -8.55
CA ARG A 66 4.32 2.73 -7.83
C ARG A 66 3.20 2.13 -6.99
N ILE A 67 3.07 2.60 -5.76
CA ILE A 67 2.07 2.14 -4.81
C ILE A 67 1.10 3.29 -4.54
N TYR A 68 -0.15 3.15 -4.99
CA TYR A 68 -1.22 4.10 -4.72
C TYR A 68 -2.04 3.66 -3.51
N PHE A 69 -2.37 4.60 -2.64
CA PHE A 69 -3.43 4.42 -1.64
C PHE A 69 -4.74 4.90 -2.26
N GLY A 70 -5.61 3.96 -2.62
CA GLY A 70 -6.94 4.21 -3.19
C GLY A 70 -8.05 3.97 -2.19
N VAL A 71 -9.29 4.26 -2.60
CA VAL A 71 -10.50 3.86 -1.89
C VAL A 71 -11.34 3.03 -2.84
N ASN A 72 -11.81 1.87 -2.38
CA ASN A 72 -12.71 1.04 -3.16
C ASN A 72 -14.02 1.80 -3.38
N TYR A 73 -14.42 1.95 -4.63
CA TYR A 73 -15.59 2.75 -5.02
C TYR A 73 -16.84 1.91 -5.25
N GLN A 74 -16.73 0.58 -5.25
CA GLN A 74 -17.82 -0.38 -5.46
C GLN A 74 -17.58 -1.69 -4.69
N GLY A 75 -18.67 -2.39 -4.36
CA GLY A 75 -18.64 -3.75 -3.83
C GLY A 75 -18.64 -3.84 -2.30
N VAL A 76 -18.36 -5.04 -1.77
CA VAL A 76 -18.41 -5.33 -0.31
C VAL A 76 -17.42 -4.49 0.50
N MET A 77 -16.40 -3.93 -0.15
CA MET A 77 -15.38 -3.09 0.46
C MET A 77 -15.52 -1.61 0.12
N GLU A 78 -16.66 -1.17 -0.40
CA GLU A 78 -16.91 0.24 -0.74
C GLU A 78 -16.58 1.17 0.44
N GLY A 79 -15.81 2.23 0.16
CA GLY A 79 -15.35 3.20 1.16
C GLY A 79 -14.05 2.82 1.87
N HIS A 80 -13.61 1.56 1.81
CA HIS A 80 -12.36 1.13 2.46
C HIS A 80 -11.12 1.52 1.63
N GLN A 81 -10.06 1.96 2.32
CA GLN A 81 -8.75 2.20 1.73
C GLN A 81 -8.15 0.89 1.22
N ASN A 82 -7.51 0.99 0.07
CA ASN A 82 -6.87 -0.10 -0.64
C ASN A 82 -5.51 0.33 -1.18
N VAL A 83 -4.65 -0.63 -1.52
CA VAL A 83 -3.36 -0.42 -2.17
C VAL A 83 -3.43 -0.94 -3.59
N VAL A 84 -3.10 -0.06 -4.54
CA VAL A 84 -3.00 -0.40 -5.97
C VAL A 84 -1.53 -0.37 -6.39
N LEU A 85 -1.05 -1.47 -6.95
CA LEU A 85 0.32 -1.61 -7.44
C LEU A 85 0.33 -1.37 -8.95
N VAL A 86 1.19 -0.45 -9.41
CA VAL A 86 1.29 -0.04 -10.81
C VAL A 86 2.74 -0.11 -11.25
N GLY A 87 3.00 -0.78 -12.38
CA GLY A 87 4.33 -0.79 -13.00
C GLY A 87 4.74 0.58 -13.55
N THR A 88 6.02 0.91 -13.49
CA THR A 88 6.58 2.13 -14.08
C THR A 88 7.63 1.81 -15.13
N THR A 89 7.81 2.67 -16.13
CA THR A 89 8.76 2.47 -17.25
C THR A 89 9.77 3.61 -17.40
N LYS A 90 9.81 4.57 -16.46
CA LYS A 90 10.83 5.63 -16.43
C LYS A 90 11.59 5.65 -15.10
N VAL A 91 12.91 5.48 -15.23
CA VAL A 91 13.88 5.62 -14.13
C VAL A 91 13.94 7.08 -13.74
N LYS A 92 13.16 7.44 -12.72
CA LYS A 92 13.53 8.58 -11.89
C LYS A 92 14.34 8.01 -10.73
N GLU A 93 15.55 8.53 -10.52
CA GLU A 93 16.37 8.11 -9.39
C GLU A 93 15.63 8.45 -8.08
N GLY A 94 15.13 7.42 -7.41
CA GLY A 94 14.65 7.49 -6.03
C GLY A 94 13.15 7.35 -5.82
N MET A 95 12.69 7.85 -4.67
CA MET A 95 11.31 7.75 -4.21
C MET A 95 10.58 9.07 -4.47
N GLU A 96 9.59 9.09 -5.36
CA GLU A 96 8.75 10.27 -5.59
C GLU A 96 7.39 10.12 -4.89
N SER A 97 6.94 11.18 -4.20
CA SER A 97 5.53 11.34 -3.83
C SER A 97 4.83 12.00 -5.00
N SER A 98 3.85 11.33 -5.61
CA SER A 98 2.92 11.97 -6.54
C SER A 98 1.67 12.35 -5.77
N ASP A 99 1.51 13.64 -5.46
CA ASP A 99 0.29 14.19 -4.82
C ASP A 99 -0.88 14.35 -5.83
N GLY A 100 -0.85 13.63 -6.95
CA GLY A 100 -1.77 13.75 -8.09
C GLY A 100 -2.06 12.44 -8.80
N ALA A 101 -2.99 12.49 -9.77
CA ALA A 101 -3.49 11.39 -10.60
C ALA A 101 -2.38 10.51 -11.22
N GLN A 102 -2.79 9.36 -11.80
CA GLN A 102 -1.88 8.45 -12.50
C GLN A 102 -0.85 9.21 -13.33
N SER A 103 0.43 8.90 -13.10
CA SER A 103 1.51 9.61 -13.76
C SER A 103 1.62 9.18 -15.22
N GLU A 104 2.13 10.03 -16.11
CA GLU A 104 2.43 9.65 -17.51
C GLU A 104 3.47 8.52 -17.59
N ASP A 105 4.13 8.20 -16.47
CA ASP A 105 5.11 7.13 -16.32
C ASP A 105 4.48 5.81 -15.82
N ASP A 106 3.17 5.80 -15.56
CA ASP A 106 2.42 4.61 -15.16
C ASP A 106 2.02 3.81 -16.41
N GLU A 107 2.79 2.77 -16.72
CA GLU A 107 2.39 1.82 -17.76
C GLU A 107 1.92 0.49 -17.16
N GLY A 108 0.73 0.07 -17.60
CA GLY A 108 0.56 -1.30 -18.11
C GLY A 108 0.77 -2.47 -17.15
N SER A 109 0.32 -2.39 -15.90
CA SER A 109 -0.40 -3.45 -15.18
C SER A 109 -0.84 -2.92 -13.83
N ILE A 110 -2.14 -2.75 -13.64
CA ILE A 110 -2.75 -2.24 -12.40
C ILE A 110 -3.26 -3.45 -11.63
N TYR A 111 -2.70 -3.69 -10.45
CA TYR A 111 -3.14 -4.77 -9.58
C TYR A 111 -3.82 -4.18 -8.35
N ASP A 112 -5.10 -4.49 -8.20
CA ASP A 112 -5.78 -4.38 -6.90
C ASP A 112 -5.37 -5.60 -6.07
N MET A 113 -4.57 -5.36 -5.05
CA MET A 113 -4.09 -6.42 -4.14
C MET A 113 -4.52 -6.17 -2.70
N GLY A 114 -5.60 -5.41 -2.52
CA GLY A 114 -6.26 -5.26 -1.22
C GLY A 114 -6.81 -6.58 -0.73
N THR A 115 -6.32 -7.05 0.41
CA THR A 115 -7.09 -8.03 1.17
C THR A 115 -8.12 -7.25 2.01
N PRO A 116 -9.40 -7.64 2.03
CA PRO A 116 -10.40 -6.99 2.85
C PRO A 116 -9.98 -6.99 4.33
N CYS A 117 -10.03 -5.81 4.96
CA CYS A 117 -9.85 -5.60 6.40
C CYS A 117 -11.24 -5.34 7.01
N PRO A 118 -11.67 -6.06 8.08
CA PRO A 118 -10.94 -7.09 8.80
C PRO A 118 -10.71 -8.34 7.95
N PRO A 119 -9.57 -9.06 8.13
CA PRO A 119 -9.38 -10.34 7.47
C PRO A 119 -10.62 -11.17 7.79
N ALA A 120 -11.28 -11.72 6.77
CA ALA A 120 -12.49 -12.50 6.93
C ALA A 120 -12.33 -13.37 8.18
N CYS A 121 -13.04 -13.01 9.25
CA CYS A 121 -13.07 -13.83 10.43
C CYS A 121 -13.74 -15.11 9.95
N SER A 122 -12.96 -16.17 9.76
CA SER A 122 -13.46 -17.53 9.66
C SER A 122 -14.10 -17.90 11.00
N LYS A 123 -15.25 -17.31 11.30
CA LYS A 123 -16.23 -17.78 12.28
C LYS A 123 -17.44 -18.16 11.44
N GLY A 124 -17.83 -19.41 11.26
CA GLY A 124 -17.46 -20.66 11.88
C GLY A 124 -18.66 -21.61 11.67
N GLY A 125 -18.38 -22.89 11.44
CA GLY A 125 -19.34 -23.98 11.64
C GLY A 125 -20.32 -24.28 10.51
N ILE A 126 -20.07 -25.37 9.77
CA ILE A 126 -21.12 -26.26 9.26
C ILE A 126 -20.55 -27.69 9.25
N GLY A 127 -21.25 -28.63 9.90
CA GLY A 127 -21.18 -30.07 9.62
C GLY A 127 -20.24 -30.88 10.48
#